data_AF-A0A3A9GBA4-F1
#
_entry.id   AF-A0A3A9GBA4-F1
#
_cell.length_a   1.000
_cell.length_b   1.000
_cell.length_c   1.000
_cell.angle_alpha   90.00
_cell.angle_beta   90.00
_cell.angle_gamma   90.00
#
_symmetry.space_group_name_H-M   'P 1'
#
loop_
_entity.id
_entity.type
_entity.pdbx_description
1 polymer ?
#
loop_
_entity_poly.entity_id
_entity_poly.type
_entity_poly.pdbx_seq_one_letter_code
_entity_poly.pdbx_strand_id
1 'polypeptide(L)' 'MAAHYEKMGRTFAEKETFYKEEVNEFDAPEYFSEKDIRLYKYIGRWIQKALFTYIAKKNDCKKPLDDKPYQEK' A
#
# COMPACT_ATOMS: atom_id res chain seq x y z
N MET A 1 0.70 -6.59 -8.90
CA MET A 1 1.55 -5.38 -8.84
C MET A 1 2.27 -5.11 -10.15
N ALA A 2 3.47 -5.63 -10.43
CA ALA A 2 4.28 -5.22 -11.60
C ALA A 2 3.58 -5.35 -12.96
N ALA A 3 2.81 -6.42 -13.18
CA ALA A 3 2.08 -6.66 -14.43
C ALA A 3 1.00 -5.60 -14.74
N HIS A 4 0.43 -4.96 -13.72
CA HIS A 4 -0.63 -3.95 -13.90
C HIS A 4 -0.05 -2.63 -14.44
N TYR A 5 1.13 -2.25 -13.95
CA TYR A 5 1.89 -1.09 -14.42
C TYR A 5 2.44 -1.30 -15.83
N GLU A 6 2.94 -2.51 -16.14
CA GLU A 6 3.37 -2.84 -17.51
C GLU A 6 2.23 -2.77 -18.52
N LYS A 7 1.04 -3.27 -18.16
CA LYS A 7 -0.15 -3.21 -19.03
C LYS A 7 -0.50 -1.76 -19.36
N MET A 8 -0.61 -0.89 -18.35
CA MET A 8 -0.92 0.53 -18.54
C MET A 8 0.16 1.25 -19.37
N GLY A 9 1.43 0.92 -19.15
CA GLY A 9 2.54 1.44 -19.94
C GLY A 9 2.47 1.04 -21.42
N ARG A 10 2.12 -0.23 -21.71
CA ARG A 10 1.91 -0.70 -23.10
C ARG A 10 0.74 0.01 -23.76
N THR A 11 -0.38 0.14 -23.05
CA THR A 11 -1.57 0.83 -23.58
C THR A 11 -1.29 2.29 -23.89
N PHE A 12 -0.53 2.99 -23.05
CA PHE A 12 -0.06 4.35 -23.35
C PHE A 12 0.87 4.37 -24.56
N ALA A 13 1.83 3.43 -24.65
CA ALA A 13 2.76 3.37 -25.78
C ALA A 13 2.06 3.10 -27.13
N GLU A 14 0.96 2.35 -27.14
CA GLU A 14 0.18 2.06 -28.35
C GLU A 14 -0.76 3.20 -28.77
N LYS A 15 -1.30 3.94 -27.81
CA LYS A 15 -2.36 4.94 -28.07
C LYS A 15 -1.93 6.39 -27.90
N GLU A 16 -0.71 6.60 -27.41
CA GLU A 16 -0.11 7.90 -27.09
C GLU A 16 -0.95 8.79 -26.15
N THR A 17 -1.93 8.20 -25.46
CA THR A 17 -2.82 8.91 -24.56
C THR A 17 -3.41 7.98 -23.51
N PHE A 18 -3.85 8.58 -22.40
CA PHE A 18 -4.52 7.87 -21.33
C PHE A 18 -6.03 8.04 -21.47
N TYR A 19 -6.74 6.96 -21.80
CA TYR A 19 -8.20 6.97 -21.84
C TYR A 19 -8.75 6.86 -20.43
N LYS A 20 -9.75 7.70 -20.14
CA LYS A 20 -10.36 7.80 -18.80
C LYS A 20 -10.87 6.46 -18.28
N GLU A 21 -11.41 5.62 -19.15
CA GLU A 21 -11.93 4.29 -18.78
C GLU A 21 -10.80 3.36 -18.31
N GLU A 22 -9.68 3.33 -19.03
CA GLU A 22 -8.51 2.50 -18.71
C GLU A 22 -7.79 2.99 -17.47
N VAL A 23 -7.71 4.31 -17.29
CA VAL A 23 -7.18 4.93 -16.07
C VAL A 23 -8.08 4.63 -14.87
N ASN A 24 -9.41 4.69 -15.03
CA ASN A 24 -10.34 4.38 -13.95
C ASN A 24 -10.29 2.90 -13.54
N GLU A 25 -10.03 1.99 -14.48
CA GLU A 25 -9.83 0.56 -14.19
C GLU A 25 -8.46 0.32 -13.54
N PHE A 26 -7.42 1.04 -13.99
CA PHE A 26 -6.08 0.97 -13.41
C PHE A 26 -5.99 1.56 -12.00
N ASP A 27 -6.63 2.71 -11.79
CA ASP A 27 -6.74 3.42 -10.52
C ASP A 27 -7.96 2.93 -9.70
N ALA A 28 -8.66 1.91 -10.21
CA ALA A 28 -9.63 1.21 -9.41
C ALA A 28 -8.88 0.68 -8.19
N PRO A 29 -9.35 0.98 -6.97
CA PRO A 29 -8.66 0.52 -5.79
C PRO A 29 -8.50 -1.00 -5.86
N GLU A 30 -7.25 -1.47 -5.94
CA GLU A 30 -6.87 -2.85 -5.67
C GLU A 30 -7.16 -3.12 -4.19
N TYR A 31 -8.44 -3.17 -3.85
CA TYR A 31 -8.86 -3.59 -2.54
C TYR A 31 -8.48 -5.06 -2.44
N PHE A 32 -7.69 -5.36 -1.42
CA PHE A 32 -7.75 -6.66 -0.76
C PHE A 32 -9.21 -7.15 -0.74
N SER A 33 -9.44 -8.43 -1.02
CA SER A 33 -10.82 -8.93 -1.00
C SER A 33 -11.48 -8.57 0.34
N GLU A 34 -12.81 -8.44 0.40
CA GLU A 34 -13.47 -8.14 1.68
C GLU A 34 -13.08 -9.12 2.80
N LYS A 35 -12.77 -10.37 2.44
CA LYS A 35 -12.27 -11.41 3.34
C LYS A 35 -10.90 -11.05 3.87
N ASP A 36 -9.98 -10.61 3.01
CA ASP A 36 -8.63 -10.18 3.38
C ASP A 36 -8.66 -8.91 4.21
N ILE A 37 -9.53 -7.95 3.88
CA ILE A 37 -9.76 -6.74 4.68
C ILE A 37 -10.28 -7.12 6.07
N ARG A 38 -11.25 -8.04 6.15
CA ARG A 38 -11.74 -8.54 7.45
C ARG A 38 -10.65 -9.24 8.23
N LEU A 39 -9.91 -10.15 7.60
CA LEU A 39 -8.83 -10.90 8.23
C LEU A 39 -7.74 -9.96 8.76
N TYR A 40 -7.40 -8.94 7.97
CA TYR A 40 -6.51 -7.86 8.37
C TYR A 40 -7.02 -7.14 9.62
N LYS A 41 -8.30 -6.72 9.62
CA LYS A 41 -8.90 -5.99 10.75
C LYS A 41 -8.97 -6.83 12.03
N TYR A 42 -9.31 -8.12 11.93
CA TYR A 42 -9.48 -8.98 13.10
C TYR A 42 -8.15 -9.44 13.69
N ILE A 43 -7.21 -9.88 12.85
CA ILE A 43 -6.00 -10.58 13.30
C ILE A 43 -4.74 -9.93 12.74
N GLY A 44 -4.74 -9.59 11.44
CA GLY A 44 -3.57 -9.11 10.73
C GLY A 44 -2.96 -7.84 11.34
N ARG A 45 -3.78 -6.90 11.82
CA ARG A 45 -3.33 -5.64 12.43
C ARG A 45 -2.44 -5.88 13.64
N TRP A 46 -2.80 -6.83 14.51
CA TRP A 46 -2.04 -7.13 15.72
C TRP A 46 -0.73 -7.85 15.39
N ILE A 47 -0.78 -8.80 14.46
CA ILE A 47 0.41 -9.53 13.99
C ILE A 47 1.40 -8.57 13.32
N GLN A 48 0.91 -7.70 12.42
CA GLN A 48 1.75 -6.69 11.78
C GLN A 48 2.37 -5.75 12.80
N LYS A 49 1.59 -5.26 13.77
CA LYS A 49 2.11 -4.40 14.83
C LYS A 49 3.23 -5.09 15.62
N ALA A 50 3.06 -6.36 15.97
CA ALA A 50 4.08 -7.12 16.68
C ALA A 50 5.36 -7.30 15.85
N LEU A 51 5.21 -7.63 14.56
CA LEU A 51 6.33 -7.77 13.62
C LEU A 51 7.12 -6.46 13.46
N PHE A 52 6.43 -5.34 13.21
CA PHE A 52 7.09 -4.03 13.10
C PHE A 52 7.74 -3.60 14.41
N THR A 53 7.12 -3.90 15.56
CA THR A 53 7.73 -3.65 16.87
C THR A 53 9.02 -4.46 17.06
N TYR A 54 9.04 -5.73 16.64
CA TYR A 54 10.23 -6.56 16.69
C TYR A 54 11.34 -6.02 15.76
N ILE A 55 11.00 -5.65 14.52
CA ILE A 55 11.95 -5.07 13.56
C ILE A 55 12.51 -3.75 14.09
N ALA A 56 11.66 -2.87 14.63
CA ALA A 56 12.08 -1.60 15.22
C ALA A 56 13.07 -1.83 16.36
N LYS A 57 12.78 -2.77 17.27
CA LYS A 57 13.68 -3.14 18.36
C LYS A 57 15.01 -3.69 17.85
N LYS A 58 14.99 -4.52 16.80
CA LYS A 58 16.19 -5.08 16.17
C LYS A 58 17.09 -4.01 15.54
N ASN A 59 16.52 -2.90 15.07
CA ASN A 59 17.25 -1.80 14.42
C ASN A 59 17.47 -0.60 15.36
N ASP A 60 17.34 -0.78 16.68
CA ASP A 60 17.50 0.28 17.68
C ASP A 60 16.63 1.53 17.41
N CYS A 61 15.47 1.35 16.77
CA CYS A 61 14.51 2.43 16.57
C CYS A 61 13.85 2.75 17.92
N LYS A 62 14.25 3.87 18.52
CA LYS A 62 13.78 4.30 19.86
C LYS A 62 12.47 5.09 19.83
N LYS A 63 12.08 5.58 18.66
CA LYS A 63 10.90 6.43 18.48
C LYS A 63 9.69 5.60 18.06
N PRO A 64 8.51 5.90 18.58
CA PRO A 64 7.29 5.20 18.19
C PRO A 64 6.96 5.49 16.71
N LEU A 65 6.23 4.57 16.07
CA LEU A 65 5.94 4.64 14.63
C LEU A 65 5.06 5.85 14.25
N ASP A 66 4.29 6.35 15.20
CA ASP A 66 3.44 7.54 15.10
C ASP A 66 4.11 8.81 15.62
N ASP A 67 5.43 8.77 15.89
CA ASP A 67 6.20 9.98 16.17
C ASP A 67 6.07 10.94 14.98
N LYS A 68 5.75 12.20 15.27
CA LYS A 68 5.63 13.26 14.26
C LYS A 68 6.78 14.25 14.46
N PRO A 69 8.01 13.88 14.09
CA PRO A 69 9.22 14.63 14.44
C PRO A 69 9.29 16.03 13.83
N TYR A 70 8.42 16.35 12.86
CA TYR A 70 8.39 17.63 12.15
C TYR A 70 7.13 18.46 12.42
N GLN A 71 6.24 18.01 13.31
CA GLN A 71 5.16 18.87 13.77
C GLN A 71 5.67 19.70 14.94
N GLU A 72 5.73 21.02 14.75
CA GLU A 72 5.92 21.97 15.84
C GLU A 72 4.75 21.84 16.83
N LYS A 73 5.05 22.02 18.12
CA LYS A 73 4.09 21.86 19.23
C LYS A 73 2.97 22.89 19.19
#